data_AF-A0A388NRM1-F1
#
_entry.id   AF-A0A388NRM1-F1
#
_cell.length_a   1.000
_cell.length_b   1.000
_cell.length_c   1.000
_cell.angle_alpha   90.00
_cell.angle_beta   90.00
_cell.angle_gamma   90.00
#
_symmetry.space_group_name_H-M   'P 1'
#
loop_
_entity.id
_entity.type
_entity.pdbx_description
1 polymer ?
#
loop_
_entity_poly.entity_id
_entity_poly.type
_entity_poly.pdbx_seq_one_letter_code
_entity_poly.pdbx_strand_id
1 'polypeptide(L)'
;MPVTQAPRAVLSLLQAHPQLAAPGLSSAQRAFVAGYLAHLALDELWLREIFQPVFGPEAGWEDFGERLFLHNVLRTYLDERDRPLLPASMAALLAAAEPAGWLPFASDTDLCSWRNFLVQQLQPGATAQTVAVFAQRMGRTPQEFEALLGAPAELQARIFSRISEAQLDGFQAGEPACASRWWMIFCSRQRLEIGNQSRVINP
;
A
#
# COMPACT_ATOMS: atom_id res chain seq x y z
N MET A 1 15.48 2.95 24.76
CA MET A 1 14.57 2.93 23.60
C MET A 1 13.19 2.54 24.09
N PRO A 2 12.19 3.42 24.18
CA PRO A 2 10.84 2.94 24.44
C PRO A 2 10.24 2.47 23.12
N VAL A 3 10.03 1.15 23.00
CA VAL A 3 8.93 0.60 22.22
C VAL A 3 7.63 1.10 22.87
N THR A 4 6.50 1.06 22.14
CA THR A 4 5.10 1.08 22.65
C THR A 4 4.29 2.37 22.50
N GLN A 5 4.15 2.88 21.28
CA GLN A 5 2.84 3.41 20.89
C GLN A 5 2.42 2.72 19.59
N ALA A 6 1.24 2.08 19.61
CA ALA A 6 0.64 1.59 18.38
C ALA A 6 0.44 2.78 17.42
N PRO A 7 0.64 2.60 16.10
CA PRO A 7 0.45 3.67 15.13
C PRO A 7 -0.91 4.35 15.30
N ARG A 8 -0.96 5.67 15.14
CA ARG A 8 -2.18 6.46 15.35
C ARG A 8 -3.31 6.01 14.43
N ALA A 9 -3.01 5.55 13.22
CA ALA A 9 -3.99 5.00 12.29
C ALA A 9 -4.67 3.74 12.86
N VAL A 10 -3.87 2.83 13.44
CA VAL A 10 -4.37 1.61 14.10
C VAL A 10 -5.23 1.97 15.31
N LEU A 11 -4.75 2.88 16.17
CA LEU A 11 -5.50 3.33 17.35
C LEU A 11 -6.83 3.98 16.96
N SER A 12 -6.81 4.89 15.97
CA SER A 12 -8.00 5.57 15.47
C SER A 12 -9.04 4.59 14.95
N LEU A 13 -8.62 3.59 14.17
CA LEU A 13 -9.53 2.56 13.65
C LEU A 13 -10.18 1.75 14.78
N LEU A 14 -9.38 1.28 15.74
CA LEU A 14 -9.89 0.46 16.85
C LEU A 14 -10.75 1.26 17.82
N GLN A 15 -10.51 2.56 17.96
CA GLN A 15 -11.38 3.46 18.73
C GLN A 15 -12.72 3.69 18.03
N ALA A 16 -12.72 3.90 16.72
CA ALA A 16 -13.93 4.09 15.94
C ALA A 16 -14.74 2.78 15.78
N HIS A 17 -14.04 1.64 15.77
CA HIS A 17 -14.63 0.31 15.56
C HIS A 17 -14.10 -0.74 16.57
N PRO A 18 -14.43 -0.64 17.87
CA PRO A 18 -13.92 -1.54 18.90
C PRO A 18 -14.25 -3.02 18.68
N GLN A 19 -15.33 -3.31 17.95
CA GLN A 19 -15.73 -4.68 17.57
C GLN A 19 -14.65 -5.41 16.77
N LEU A 20 -13.73 -4.70 16.10
CA LEU A 20 -12.61 -5.31 15.38
C LEU A 20 -11.54 -5.91 16.31
N ALA A 21 -11.56 -5.58 17.60
CA ALA A 21 -10.71 -6.17 18.62
C ALA A 21 -11.46 -7.22 19.48
N ALA A 22 -12.70 -7.56 19.13
CA ALA A 22 -13.50 -8.48 19.93
C ALA A 22 -12.92 -9.91 19.89
N PRO A 23 -13.02 -10.67 21.00
CA PRO A 23 -12.54 -12.06 21.03
C PRO A 23 -13.38 -13.01 20.15
N GLY A 24 -14.63 -12.64 19.85
CA GLY A 24 -15.61 -13.48 19.14
C GLY A 24 -15.45 -13.56 17.62
N LEU A 25 -14.45 -12.91 17.02
CA LEU A 25 -14.23 -12.95 15.57
C LEU A 25 -13.88 -14.38 15.10
N SER A 26 -14.20 -14.73 13.85
CA SER A 26 -13.72 -15.99 13.27
C SER A 26 -12.21 -15.95 13.05
N SER A 27 -11.55 -17.10 12.89
CA SER A 27 -10.10 -17.13 12.61
C SER A 27 -9.74 -16.42 11.30
N ALA A 28 -10.57 -16.55 10.26
CA ALA A 28 -10.38 -15.86 8.99
C ALA A 28 -10.53 -14.34 9.14
N GLN A 29 -11.56 -13.89 9.87
CA GLN A 29 -11.77 -12.47 10.14
C GLN A 29 -10.63 -11.87 10.98
N ARG A 30 -10.13 -12.59 11.99
CA ARG A 30 -8.94 -12.17 12.76
C ARG A 30 -7.72 -12.01 11.88
N ALA A 31 -7.45 -12.97 11.00
CA ALA A 31 -6.32 -12.89 10.07
C ALA A 31 -6.45 -11.68 9.14
N PHE A 32 -7.65 -11.44 8.62
CA PHE A 32 -7.93 -10.26 7.80
C PHE A 32 -7.73 -8.94 8.58
N VAL A 33 -8.30 -8.82 9.79
CA VAL A 33 -8.15 -7.62 10.63
C VAL A 33 -6.69 -7.40 11.00
N ALA A 34 -5.96 -8.45 11.40
CA ALA A 34 -4.53 -8.33 11.71
C ALA A 34 -3.72 -7.83 10.50
N GLY A 35 -3.99 -8.35 9.30
CA GLY A 35 -3.37 -7.86 8.06
C GLY A 35 -3.74 -6.40 7.75
N TYR A 36 -5.01 -6.02 7.96
CA TYR A 36 -5.46 -4.64 7.74
C TYR A 36 -4.82 -3.65 8.73
N LEU A 37 -4.69 -4.03 10.01
CA LEU A 37 -4.00 -3.21 11.01
C LEU A 37 -2.50 -3.10 10.73
N ALA A 38 -1.86 -4.19 10.32
CA ALA A 38 -0.45 -4.19 9.91
C ALA A 38 -0.23 -3.26 8.71
N HIS A 39 -1.15 -3.26 7.74
CA HIS A 39 -1.13 -2.35 6.60
C HIS A 39 -1.25 -0.87 7.04
N LEU A 40 -2.21 -0.52 7.90
CA LEU A 40 -2.34 0.86 8.40
C LEU A 40 -1.09 1.33 9.17
N ALA A 41 -0.52 0.44 9.97
CA ALA A 41 0.72 0.69 10.68
C ALA A 41 1.86 0.98 9.70
N LEU A 42 2.01 0.15 8.67
CA LEU A 42 3.05 0.27 7.67
C LEU A 42 2.92 1.57 6.85
N ASP A 43 1.69 1.95 6.47
CA ASP A 43 1.42 3.19 5.77
C ASP A 43 1.83 4.43 6.59
N GLU A 44 1.51 4.44 7.89
CA GLU A 44 1.91 5.55 8.77
C GLU A 44 3.43 5.63 8.96
N LEU A 45 4.09 4.47 9.10
CA LEU A 45 5.55 4.40 9.18
C LEU A 45 6.20 4.86 7.87
N TRP A 46 5.75 4.35 6.74
CA TRP A 46 6.24 4.75 5.42
C TRP A 46 6.05 6.25 5.20
N LEU A 47 4.88 6.78 5.55
CA LEU A 47 4.59 8.20 5.45
C LEU A 47 5.62 9.01 6.24
N ARG A 48 5.89 8.62 7.49
CA ARG A 48 6.79 9.35 8.39
C ARG A 48 8.27 9.22 8.01
N GLU A 49 8.70 8.01 7.65
CA GLU A 49 10.13 7.67 7.55
C GLU A 49 10.66 7.77 6.12
N ILE A 50 9.79 7.60 5.12
CA ILE A 50 10.17 7.58 3.71
C ILE A 50 9.54 8.74 2.96
N PHE A 51 8.21 8.83 2.96
CA PHE A 51 7.51 9.83 2.13
C PHE A 51 7.80 11.26 2.59
N GLN A 52 7.51 11.62 3.85
CA GLN A 52 7.66 12.99 4.32
C GLN A 52 9.09 13.54 4.18
N PRO A 53 10.14 12.80 4.57
CA PRO A 53 11.51 13.31 4.46
C PRO A 53 12.01 13.44 3.02
N VAL A 54 11.58 12.55 2.11
CA VAL A 54 12.15 12.45 0.77
C VAL A 54 11.23 13.05 -0.30
N PHE A 55 9.93 12.79 -0.26
CA PHE A 55 8.97 13.17 -1.29
C PHE A 55 7.93 14.18 -0.81
N GLY A 56 7.88 14.46 0.49
CA GLY A 56 6.88 15.27 1.13
C GLY A 56 6.89 16.74 0.68
N PRO A 57 5.91 17.54 1.14
CA PRO A 57 5.80 18.96 0.78
C PRO A 57 7.08 19.76 1.05
N GLU A 58 7.82 19.42 2.10
CA GLU A 58 8.98 20.17 2.58
C GLU A 58 10.34 19.73 1.97
N ALA A 59 10.37 18.69 1.11
CA ALA A 59 11.63 18.13 0.61
C ALA A 59 12.40 19.05 -0.38
N GLY A 60 11.72 20.02 -1.00
CA GLY A 60 12.34 21.18 -1.67
C GLY A 60 13.14 20.95 -2.96
N TRP A 61 13.24 19.73 -3.50
CA TRP A 61 14.13 19.42 -4.63
C TRP A 61 13.48 19.31 -6.02
N GLU A 62 12.16 19.44 -6.13
CA GLU A 62 11.36 19.52 -7.38
C GLU A 62 10.00 20.17 -7.07
N ASP A 63 9.04 20.22 -7.98
CA ASP A 63 7.63 20.46 -7.63
C ASP A 63 7.00 19.24 -6.94
N PHE A 64 5.93 19.46 -6.16
CA PHE A 64 5.30 18.39 -5.39
C PHE A 64 4.65 17.30 -6.27
N GLY A 65 4.12 17.66 -7.45
CA GLY A 65 3.53 16.71 -8.38
C GLY A 65 4.58 15.76 -8.95
N GLU A 66 5.76 16.27 -9.29
CA GLU A 66 6.88 15.45 -9.74
C GLU A 66 7.44 14.57 -8.62
N ARG A 67 7.55 15.07 -7.39
CA ARG A 67 7.95 14.24 -6.24
C ARG A 67 6.96 13.11 -5.97
N LEU A 68 5.67 13.39 -6.07
CA LEU A 68 4.62 12.38 -5.93
C LEU A 68 4.69 11.34 -7.06
N PHE A 69 5.05 11.77 -8.27
CA PHE A 69 5.23 10.85 -9.40
C PHE A 69 6.41 9.93 -9.16
N LEU A 70 7.58 10.47 -8.81
CA LEU A 70 8.78 9.70 -8.52
C LEU A 70 8.60 8.77 -7.30
N HIS A 71 7.83 9.19 -6.30
CA HIS A 71 7.42 8.31 -5.20
C HIS A 71 6.59 7.12 -5.67
N ASN A 72 5.63 7.33 -6.58
CA ASN A 72 4.83 6.24 -7.14
C ASN A 72 5.64 5.35 -8.09
N VAL A 73 6.64 5.90 -8.80
CA VAL A 73 7.62 5.10 -9.55
C VAL A 73 8.43 4.20 -8.60
N LEU A 74 8.92 4.76 -7.47
CA LEU A 74 9.61 3.96 -6.45
C LEU A 74 8.71 2.84 -5.90
N ARG A 75 7.43 3.12 -5.64
CA ARG A 75 6.47 2.09 -5.18
C ARG A 75 6.28 0.98 -6.21
N THR A 76 6.18 1.34 -7.49
CA THR A 76 6.10 0.34 -8.57
C THR A 76 7.37 -0.48 -8.67
N TYR A 77 8.55 0.15 -8.58
CA TYR A 77 9.83 -0.55 -8.57
C TYR A 77 9.90 -1.58 -7.43
N LEU A 78 9.48 -1.21 -6.22
CA LEU A 78 9.44 -2.13 -5.08
C LEU A 78 8.40 -3.25 -5.26
N ASP A 79 7.25 -2.95 -5.85
CA ASP A 79 6.24 -3.96 -6.21
C ASP A 79 6.81 -5.00 -7.18
N GLU A 80 7.51 -4.56 -8.24
CA GLU A 80 8.15 -5.47 -9.21
C GLU A 80 9.28 -6.29 -8.59
N ARG A 81 10.12 -5.66 -7.75
CA ARG A 81 11.25 -6.29 -7.05
C ARG A 81 10.77 -7.39 -6.10
N ASP A 82 9.72 -7.11 -5.32
CA ASP A 82 9.30 -7.98 -4.23
C ASP A 82 8.28 -9.05 -4.68
N ARG A 83 7.63 -8.88 -5.84
CA ARG A 83 6.56 -9.78 -6.35
C ARG A 83 6.95 -11.24 -6.48
N PRO A 84 8.16 -11.57 -6.96
CA PRO A 84 8.62 -12.96 -6.98
C PRO A 84 8.76 -13.60 -5.58
N LEU A 85 8.80 -12.81 -4.50
CA LEU A 85 8.92 -13.30 -3.12
C LEU A 85 7.57 -13.75 -2.52
N LEU A 86 6.45 -13.53 -3.22
CA LEU A 86 5.15 -14.03 -2.77
C LEU A 86 5.12 -15.56 -2.82
N PRO A 87 4.52 -16.21 -1.81
CA PRO A 87 4.19 -17.62 -1.90
C PRO A 87 3.32 -17.90 -3.13
N ALA A 88 3.64 -18.93 -3.90
CA ALA A 88 2.84 -19.35 -5.06
C ALA A 88 1.37 -19.65 -4.70
N SER A 89 1.11 -20.02 -3.45
CA SER A 89 -0.23 -20.27 -2.92
C SER A 89 -1.02 -18.99 -2.59
N MET A 90 -0.42 -17.80 -2.64
CA MET A 90 -1.04 -16.55 -2.19
C MET A 90 -2.35 -16.27 -2.93
N ALA A 91 -2.38 -16.42 -4.25
CA ALA A 91 -3.58 -16.20 -5.04
C ALA A 91 -4.73 -17.14 -4.63
N ALA A 92 -4.42 -18.42 -4.39
CA ALA A 92 -5.39 -19.42 -3.97
C ALA A 92 -5.92 -19.16 -2.54
N LEU A 93 -5.01 -18.82 -1.61
CA LEU A 93 -5.38 -18.46 -0.23
C LEU A 93 -6.28 -17.23 -0.20
N LEU A 94 -5.96 -16.21 -1.00
CA LEU A 94 -6.77 -15.00 -1.09
C LEU A 94 -8.14 -15.27 -1.73
N ALA A 95 -8.19 -16.10 -2.77
CA ALA A 95 -9.45 -16.46 -3.43
C ALA A 95 -10.42 -17.22 -2.51
N ALA A 96 -9.88 -18.03 -1.59
CA ALA A 96 -10.67 -18.79 -0.62
C ALA A 96 -11.22 -17.96 0.56
N ALA A 97 -10.79 -16.71 0.73
CA ALA A 97 -11.28 -15.85 1.80
C ALA A 97 -12.73 -15.43 1.52
N GLU A 98 -13.68 -15.75 2.39
CA GLU A 98 -15.10 -15.40 2.24
C GLU A 98 -15.53 -14.36 3.29
N PRO A 99 -15.51 -13.04 2.94
CA PRO A 99 -16.04 -11.99 3.80
C PRO A 99 -17.52 -12.23 4.14
N ALA A 100 -17.83 -12.15 5.43
CA ALA A 100 -19.18 -12.25 5.97
C ALA A 100 -19.33 -11.28 7.15
N GLY A 101 -19.71 -10.03 6.87
CA GLY A 101 -19.77 -8.95 7.84
C GLY A 101 -18.41 -8.63 8.47
N TRP A 102 -17.32 -8.79 7.72
CA TRP A 102 -15.97 -8.71 8.30
C TRP A 102 -15.59 -7.30 8.77
N LEU A 103 -16.12 -6.26 8.10
CA LEU A 103 -15.87 -4.87 8.42
C LEU A 103 -17.18 -4.11 8.65
N PRO A 104 -17.21 -3.16 9.59
CA PRO A 104 -18.41 -2.36 9.87
C PRO A 104 -18.57 -1.15 8.93
N PHE A 105 -17.57 -0.87 8.09
CA PHE A 105 -17.52 0.31 7.21
C PHE A 105 -17.33 -0.03 5.73
N ALA A 106 -17.26 -1.32 5.38
CA ALA A 106 -17.16 -1.78 3.99
C ALA A 106 -18.06 -2.99 3.80
N SER A 107 -18.76 -3.05 2.66
CA SER A 107 -19.63 -4.17 2.36
C SER A 107 -18.81 -5.42 1.98
N ASP A 108 -19.38 -6.61 2.20
CA ASP A 108 -18.75 -7.86 1.73
C ASP A 108 -18.61 -7.88 0.21
N THR A 109 -19.52 -7.23 -0.52
CA THR A 109 -19.46 -7.07 -1.98
C THR A 109 -18.21 -6.28 -2.40
N ASP A 110 -17.89 -5.20 -1.71
CA ASP A 110 -16.68 -4.40 -1.99
C ASP A 110 -15.42 -5.18 -1.63
N LEU A 111 -15.44 -5.90 -0.51
CA LEU A 111 -14.34 -6.77 -0.09
C LEU A 111 -14.09 -7.90 -1.09
N CYS A 112 -15.15 -8.54 -1.58
CA CYS A 112 -15.06 -9.57 -2.60
C CYS A 112 -14.56 -9.02 -3.94
N SER A 113 -15.04 -7.83 -4.34
CA SER A 113 -14.59 -7.17 -5.57
C SER A 113 -13.10 -6.84 -5.51
N TRP A 114 -12.65 -6.28 -4.39
CA TRP A 114 -11.24 -6.00 -4.15
C TRP A 114 -10.39 -7.27 -4.09
N ARG A 115 -10.82 -8.30 -3.36
CA ARG A 115 -10.18 -9.62 -3.32
C ARG A 115 -10.01 -10.20 -4.72
N ASN A 116 -11.08 -10.20 -5.53
CA ASN A 116 -11.06 -10.75 -6.89
C ASN A 116 -10.10 -9.96 -7.81
N PHE A 117 -10.09 -8.63 -7.68
CA PHE A 117 -9.14 -7.77 -8.41
C PHE A 117 -7.68 -8.11 -8.10
N LEU A 118 -7.37 -8.41 -6.83
CA LEU A 118 -6.02 -8.84 -6.43
C LEU A 118 -5.69 -10.25 -6.91
N VAL A 119 -6.62 -11.20 -6.75
CA VAL A 119 -6.44 -12.58 -7.20
C VAL A 119 -6.12 -12.66 -8.69
N GLN A 120 -6.76 -11.83 -9.53
CA GLN A 120 -6.47 -11.74 -10.96
C GLN A 120 -5.03 -11.32 -11.24
N GLN A 121 -4.52 -10.36 -10.47
CA GLN A 121 -3.15 -9.86 -10.62
C GLN A 121 -2.11 -10.81 -10.04
N LEU A 122 -2.49 -11.75 -9.17
CA LEU A 122 -1.56 -12.72 -8.57
C LEU A 122 -1.48 -14.04 -9.36
N GLN A 123 -2.24 -14.18 -10.45
CA GLN A 123 -2.15 -15.37 -11.29
C GLN A 123 -0.77 -15.48 -11.96
N PRO A 124 -0.25 -16.70 -12.20
CA PRO A 124 0.98 -16.90 -12.97
C PRO A 124 0.94 -16.18 -14.32
N GLY A 125 1.93 -15.35 -14.61
CA GLY A 125 2.02 -14.57 -15.85
C GLY A 125 1.08 -13.36 -15.93
N ALA A 126 0.30 -13.07 -14.89
CA ALA A 126 -0.51 -11.85 -14.86
C ALA A 126 0.37 -10.61 -14.73
N THR A 127 -0.04 -9.54 -15.40
CA THR A 127 0.57 -8.21 -15.27
C THR A 127 0.02 -7.50 -14.03
N ALA A 128 0.90 -6.89 -13.24
CA ALA A 128 0.49 -5.99 -12.15
C ALA A 128 -0.24 -4.78 -12.74
N GLN A 129 -1.33 -4.32 -12.13
CA GLN A 129 -2.02 -3.10 -12.57
C GLN A 129 -1.50 -1.84 -11.85
N THR A 130 -0.42 -1.94 -11.08
CA THR A 130 0.16 -0.86 -10.28
C THR A 130 0.44 0.39 -11.12
N VAL A 131 1.14 0.24 -12.26
CA VAL A 131 1.41 1.35 -13.20
C VAL A 131 0.10 1.98 -13.70
N ALA A 132 -0.82 1.16 -14.21
CA ALA A 132 -2.08 1.64 -14.77
C ALA A 132 -2.90 2.44 -13.74
N VAL A 133 -2.95 1.94 -12.51
CA VAL A 133 -3.67 2.60 -11.40
C VAL A 133 -3.03 3.93 -11.02
N PHE A 134 -1.70 4.00 -10.91
CA PHE A 134 -1.02 5.25 -10.58
C PHE A 134 -1.09 6.27 -11.71
N ALA A 135 -0.81 5.84 -12.95
CA ALA A 135 -0.91 6.69 -14.13
C ALA A 135 -2.29 7.35 -14.23
N GLN A 136 -3.37 6.54 -14.10
CA GLN A 136 -4.74 7.05 -14.12
C GLN A 136 -4.98 8.11 -13.04
N ARG A 137 -4.56 7.85 -11.80
CA ARG A 137 -4.78 8.78 -10.67
C ARG A 137 -4.01 10.09 -10.81
N MET A 138 -2.86 10.04 -11.46
CA MET A 138 -1.99 11.20 -11.64
C MET A 138 -2.28 11.99 -12.92
N GLY A 139 -3.22 11.52 -13.75
CA GLY A 139 -3.44 12.11 -15.08
C GLY A 139 -2.24 11.93 -16.01
N ARG A 140 -1.44 10.87 -15.79
CA ARG A 140 -0.26 10.51 -16.58
C ARG A 140 -0.50 9.25 -17.39
N THR A 141 0.44 8.94 -18.26
CA THR A 141 0.43 7.72 -19.09
C THR A 141 1.21 6.59 -18.42
N PRO A 142 0.81 5.32 -18.60
CA PRO A 142 1.62 4.17 -18.18
C PRO A 142 3.05 4.19 -18.74
N GLN A 143 3.22 4.68 -19.96
CA GLN A 143 4.51 4.77 -20.65
C GLN A 143 5.52 5.65 -19.92
N GLU A 144 5.07 6.71 -19.23
CA GLU A 144 5.95 7.55 -18.41
C GLU A 144 6.56 6.77 -17.23
N PHE A 145 5.79 5.87 -16.61
CA PHE A 145 6.31 4.99 -15.56
C PHE A 145 7.28 3.97 -16.15
N GLU A 146 6.87 3.29 -17.21
CA GLU A 146 7.65 2.24 -17.89
C GLU A 146 9.00 2.77 -18.38
N ALA A 147 9.04 3.99 -18.93
CA ALA A 147 10.27 4.63 -19.40
C ALA A 147 11.29 4.83 -18.26
N LEU A 148 10.83 5.24 -17.07
CA LEU A 148 11.72 5.39 -15.91
C LEU A 148 12.11 4.03 -15.31
N LEU A 149 11.16 3.11 -15.16
CA LEU A 149 11.43 1.76 -14.64
C LEU A 149 12.43 0.99 -15.52
N GLY A 150 12.38 1.20 -16.84
CA GLY A 150 13.31 0.63 -17.81
C GLY A 150 14.68 1.31 -17.90
N ALA A 151 14.92 2.39 -17.13
CA ALA A 151 16.14 3.19 -17.20
C ALA A 151 16.85 3.26 -15.82
N PRO A 152 17.71 2.26 -15.48
CA PRO A 152 18.39 2.23 -14.18
C PRO A 152 19.20 3.48 -13.83
N ALA A 153 19.84 4.10 -14.84
CA ALA A 153 20.57 5.36 -14.64
C ALA A 153 19.64 6.52 -14.24
N GLU A 154 18.42 6.57 -14.80
CA GLU A 154 17.41 7.56 -14.45
C GLU A 154 16.81 7.28 -13.06
N LEU A 155 16.52 6.02 -12.72
CA LEU A 155 16.12 5.66 -11.35
C LEU A 155 17.18 6.09 -10.34
N GLN A 156 18.46 5.84 -10.65
CA GLN A 156 19.56 6.27 -9.79
C GLN A 156 19.63 7.78 -9.64
N ALA A 157 19.59 8.52 -10.76
CA ALA A 157 19.71 9.97 -10.75
C ALA A 157 18.52 10.67 -10.07
N ARG A 158 17.31 10.15 -10.26
CA ARG A 158 16.06 10.82 -9.87
C ARG A 158 15.46 10.32 -8.56
N ILE A 159 15.70 9.06 -8.18
CA ILE A 159 15.18 8.45 -6.96
C ILE A 159 16.31 8.08 -6.02
N PHE A 160 17.24 7.20 -6.44
CA PHE A 160 18.20 6.63 -5.50
C PHE A 160 19.35 7.56 -5.08
N SER A 161 19.47 8.72 -5.72
CA SER A 161 20.30 9.84 -5.25
C SER A 161 19.75 10.53 -4.00
N ARG A 162 18.46 10.31 -3.70
CA ARG A 162 17.73 10.95 -2.58
C ARG A 162 17.40 9.96 -1.46
N ILE A 163 17.24 8.69 -1.82
CA ILE A 163 17.01 7.60 -0.88
C ILE A 163 17.84 6.37 -1.29
N SER A 164 18.66 5.86 -0.38
CA SER A 164 19.46 4.67 -0.67
C SER A 164 18.63 3.39 -0.56
N GLU A 165 19.02 2.37 -1.31
CA GLU A 165 18.47 1.02 -1.16
C GLU A 165 18.67 0.48 0.27
N ALA A 166 19.80 0.78 0.90
CA ALA A 166 20.05 0.40 2.30
C ALA A 166 19.04 1.01 3.30
N GLN A 167 18.54 2.22 3.05
CA GLN A 167 17.46 2.81 3.85
C GLN A 167 16.13 2.07 3.64
N LEU A 168 15.83 1.66 2.40
CA LEU A 168 14.63 0.89 2.08
C LEU A 168 14.68 -0.50 2.69
N ASP A 169 15.82 -1.18 2.60
CA ASP A 169 16.02 -2.50 3.20
C ASP A 169 16.02 -2.42 4.73
N GLY A 170 16.58 -1.34 5.30
CA GLY A 170 16.53 -1.06 6.73
C GLY A 170 15.11 -0.84 7.24
N PHE A 171 14.27 -0.14 6.46
CA PHE A 171 12.84 0.01 6.75
C PHE A 171 12.16 -1.36 6.76
N GLN A 172 12.36 -2.18 5.73
CA GLN A 172 11.76 -3.51 5.60
C GLN A 172 12.23 -4.51 6.68
N ALA A 173 13.49 -4.45 7.09
CA ALA A 173 14.05 -5.32 8.13
C ALA A 173 13.52 -4.99 9.54
N GLY A 174 13.08 -3.74 9.77
CA GLY A 174 12.43 -3.30 11.01
C GLY A 174 10.97 -3.74 11.14
N GLU A 175 10.39 -4.35 10.10
CA GLU A 175 8.97 -4.69 10.06
C GLU A 175 8.65 -6.02 10.77
N PRO A 176 7.48 -6.14 11.43
CA PRO A 176 6.94 -7.44 11.78
C PRO A 176 6.78 -8.29 10.51
N ALA A 177 7.22 -9.55 10.53
CA ALA A 177 7.23 -10.46 9.37
C ALA A 177 5.87 -10.66 8.66
N CYS A 178 4.77 -10.23 9.27
CA CYS A 178 3.44 -10.21 8.67
C CYS A 178 3.15 -8.98 7.80
N ALA A 179 3.90 -7.87 7.93
CA ALA A 179 3.70 -6.62 7.19
C ALA A 179 4.52 -6.58 5.88
N SER A 180 5.75 -7.11 5.92
CA SER A 180 6.71 -7.08 4.82
C SER A 180 6.31 -7.85 3.56
N ARG A 181 5.26 -8.68 3.63
CA ARG A 181 4.73 -9.45 2.48
C ARG A 181 3.46 -8.88 1.87
N TRP A 182 2.87 -7.84 2.46
CA TRP A 182 1.58 -7.26 2.01
C TRP A 182 1.70 -5.89 1.35
N TRP A 183 2.91 -5.33 1.29
CA TRP A 183 3.21 -4.09 0.56
C TRP A 183 2.74 -4.11 -0.90
N MET A 184 2.73 -5.29 -1.53
CA MET A 184 2.38 -5.46 -2.95
C MET A 184 0.89 -5.40 -3.26
N ILE A 185 0.05 -5.34 -2.24
CA ILE A 185 -1.41 -5.24 -2.37
C ILE A 185 -1.89 -3.76 -2.21
N PHE A 186 -0.94 -2.86 -1.96
CA PHE A 186 -1.16 -1.47 -1.53
C PHE A 186 -1.73 -0.52 -2.60
N CYS A 187 -1.53 -0.77 -3.90
CA CYS A 187 -1.79 0.27 -4.91
C CYS A 187 -3.29 0.42 -5.27
N SER A 188 -4.14 -0.56 -4.95
CA SER A 188 -5.47 -0.71 -5.52
C SER A 188 -6.65 -0.09 -4.76
N ARG A 189 -6.47 0.34 -3.49
CA ARG A 189 -7.62 0.62 -2.60
C ARG A 189 -8.23 2.03 -2.64
N GLN A 190 -7.62 3.02 -3.29
CA GLN A 190 -8.21 4.37 -3.39
C GLN A 190 -9.30 4.53 -4.47
N ARG A 191 -9.94 3.44 -4.91
CA ARG A 191 -11.12 3.53 -5.80
C ARG A 191 -12.43 3.77 -5.04
N LEU A 192 -12.47 3.56 -3.72
CA LEU A 192 -13.71 3.61 -2.95
C LEU A 192 -13.99 4.94 -2.23
N GLU A 193 -13.08 5.92 -2.24
CA GLU A 193 -13.29 7.21 -1.55
C GLU A 193 -13.73 8.36 -2.46
N ILE A 194 -13.76 8.18 -3.79
CA ILE A 194 -14.19 9.20 -4.77
C ILE A 194 -15.72 9.18 -4.98
N GLY A 195 -16.46 8.53 -4.07
CA GLY A 195 -17.92 8.59 -4.02
C GLY A 195 -18.49 9.63 -3.04
N ASN A 196 -17.70 10.18 -2.11
CA ASN A 196 -18.28 10.96 -1.01
C ASN A 196 -17.44 12.11 -0.41
N GLN A 197 -16.28 12.47 -0.98
CA GLN A 197 -15.44 13.56 -0.45
C GLN A 197 -15.49 14.89 -1.23
N SER A 198 -16.53 15.14 -2.04
CA SER A 198 -16.72 16.44 -2.71
C SER A 198 -17.38 17.51 -1.82
N ARG A 199 -17.32 17.45 -0.48
CA ARG A 199 -18.01 18.43 0.39
C ARG A 199 -17.28 18.98 1.61
N VAL A 200 -16.03 18.64 1.88
CA VAL A 200 -15.36 19.17 3.09
C VAL A 200 -13.94 19.65 2.81
N ILE A 201 -13.78 20.56 1.85
CA ILE A 201 -12.69 21.56 1.89
C ILE A 201 -13.21 22.85 1.21
N ASN A 202 -13.69 23.79 2.00
CA ASN A 202 -13.47 25.21 1.79
C ASN A 202 -13.48 25.89 3.19
N PRO A 203 -12.64 26.92 3.39
CA PRO A 203 -12.23 27.41 4.71
C PRO A 203 -13.38 27.96 5.56
#